data_AF-A0A0T1W0X5-F1
#
_entry.id   AF-A0A0T1W0X5-F1
#
_cell.length_a   1.000
_cell.length_b   1.000
_cell.length_c   1.000
_cell.angle_alpha   90.00
_cell.angle_beta   90.00
_cell.angle_gamma   90.00
#
_symmetry.space_group_name_H-M   'P 1'
#
loop_
_entity.id
_entity.type
_entity.pdbx_description
1 polymer ?
#
loop_
_entity_poly.entity_id
_entity_poly.type
_entity_poly.pdbx_seq_one_letter_code
_entity_poly.pdbx_strand_id
1 'polypeptide(L)'
;MDATPPEPQPVPPALPEILLRPWPVIYVIAAGWLVAALLAFTVPGLHDWRPVTVAGLGVGVVGTSIFLWQRSAVRRGSRGAQQGLD
;
A
#
# COMPACT_ATOMS: atom_id res chain seq x y z
N MET A 1 7.30 -41.91 -34.16
CA MET A 1 7.78 -40.98 -33.12
C MET A 1 6.55 -40.38 -32.50
N ASP A 2 6.03 -41.04 -31.47
CA ASP A 2 4.82 -40.59 -30.76
C ASP A 2 5.17 -39.38 -29.90
N ALA A 3 4.50 -38.26 -30.16
CA ALA A 3 4.60 -37.08 -29.31
C ALA A 3 3.76 -37.31 -28.06
N THR A 4 4.40 -37.48 -26.91
CA THR A 4 3.72 -37.48 -25.61
C THR A 4 3.01 -36.12 -25.42
N PRO A 5 1.73 -36.11 -24.97
CA PRO A 5 1.03 -34.87 -24.67
C PRO A 5 1.82 -34.03 -23.64
N PRO A 6 1.81 -32.69 -23.75
CA PRO A 6 2.48 -31.84 -22.77
C PRO A 6 1.92 -32.09 -21.37
N GLU A 7 2.79 -32.33 -20.38
CA GLU A 7 2.35 -32.48 -18.99
C GLU A 7 1.68 -31.19 -18.49
N PRO A 8 0.59 -31.28 -17.70
CA PRO A 8 -0.06 -30.12 -17.11
C PRO A 8 0.93 -29.35 -16.22
N GLN A 9 1.23 -28.10 -16.59
CA GLN A 9 2.09 -27.24 -15.78
C GLN A 9 1.42 -26.93 -14.43
N PRO A 10 2.15 -27.02 -13.30
CA PRO A 10 1.61 -26.68 -12.00
C PRO A 10 1.11 -25.22 -11.97
N VAL A 11 -0.20 -25.04 -11.75
CA VAL A 11 -0.79 -23.71 -11.60
C VAL A 11 -0.62 -23.26 -10.15
N PRO A 12 0.04 -22.13 -9.87
CA PRO A 12 0.17 -21.61 -8.50
C PRO A 12 -1.23 -21.35 -7.90
N PRO A 13 -1.43 -21.66 -6.61
CA PRO A 13 -2.69 -21.31 -5.95
C PRO A 13 -2.90 -19.80 -6.00
N ALA A 14 -4.14 -19.39 -6.24
CA ALA A 14 -4.49 -17.97 -6.29
C ALA A 14 -4.16 -17.29 -4.96
N LEU A 15 -3.35 -16.23 -4.99
CA LEU A 15 -3.00 -15.46 -3.80
C LEU A 15 -4.27 -14.77 -3.26
N PRO A 16 -4.47 -14.73 -1.92
CA PRO A 16 -5.61 -14.04 -1.33
C PRO A 16 -5.69 -12.58 -1.80
N GLU A 17 -6.88 -12.17 -2.24
CA GLU A 17 -7.11 -10.86 -2.86
C GLU A 17 -6.71 -9.68 -1.97
N ILE A 18 -6.71 -9.89 -0.65
CA ILE A 18 -6.33 -8.89 0.34
C ILE A 18 -4.83 -8.58 0.35
N LEU A 19 -3.99 -9.55 0.01
CA LEU A 19 -2.53 -9.37 -0.07
C LEU A 19 -2.12 -8.65 -1.36
N LEU A 20 -2.98 -8.69 -2.38
CA LEU A 20 -2.76 -8.00 -3.66
C LEU A 20 -3.11 -6.51 -3.59
N ARG A 21 -3.87 -6.10 -2.56
CA ARG A 21 -4.30 -4.71 -2.39
C ARG A 21 -3.34 -4.01 -1.42
N PRO A 22 -2.71 -2.88 -1.78
CA PRO A 22 -1.80 -2.16 -0.88
C PRO A 22 -2.53 -1.38 0.24
N TRP A 23 -3.83 -1.10 0.07
CA TRP A 23 -4.64 -0.31 1.01
C TRP A 23 -4.69 -0.83 2.46
N PRO A 24 -4.87 -2.14 2.73
CA PRO A 24 -4.92 -2.66 4.10
C PRO A 24 -3.65 -2.35 4.89
N VAL A 25 -2.47 -2.46 4.26
CA VAL A 25 -1.19 -2.17 4.92
C VAL A 25 -1.08 -0.69 5.32
N ILE A 26 -1.47 0.22 4.42
CA ILE A 26 -1.49 1.66 4.69
C ILE A 26 -2.41 1.96 5.88
N TYR A 27 -3.62 1.39 5.90
CA TYR A 27 -4.57 1.58 7.00
C TYR A 27 -4.05 1.06 8.33
N VAL A 28 -3.46 -0.14 8.35
CA VAL A 28 -2.94 -0.75 9.59
C VAL A 28 -1.80 0.10 10.16
N ILE A 29 -0.86 0.55 9.33
CA ILE A 29 0.26 1.38 9.77
C ILE A 29 -0.22 2.75 10.26
N ALA A 30 -1.13 3.39 9.51
CA ALA A 30 -1.71 4.69 9.90
C ALA A 30 -2.48 4.59 11.23
N ALA A 31 -3.30 3.55 11.39
CA ALA A 31 -4.02 3.30 12.64
C ALA A 31 -3.06 3.04 13.81
N GLY A 32 -1.98 2.27 13.58
CA GLY A 32 -0.94 2.04 14.59
C GLY A 32 -0.30 3.33 15.08
N TRP A 33 0.07 4.24 14.16
CA TRP A 33 0.62 5.54 14.52
C TRP A 33 -0.38 6.46 15.23
N LEU A 34 -1.66 6.44 14.82
CA LEU A 34 -2.72 7.19 15.50
C LEU A 34 -2.94 6.70 16.94
N VAL A 35 -2.96 5.39 17.15
CA VAL A 35 -3.06 4.80 18.49
C VAL A 35 -1.83 5.15 19.32
N ALA A 36 -0.62 5.03 18.76
CA ALA A 36 0.61 5.39 19.47
C ALA A 36 0.63 6.87 19.85
N ALA A 37 0.22 7.77 18.95
CA ALA A 37 0.07 9.18 19.24
C ALA A 37 -0.94 9.41 20.37
N LEU A 38 -2.13 8.81 20.28
CA LEU A 38 -3.14 8.92 21.33
C LEU A 38 -2.58 8.52 22.70
N LEU A 39 -1.86 7.40 22.78
CA LEU A 39 -1.22 6.95 24.01
C LEU A 39 -0.14 7.94 24.50
N ALA A 40 0.71 8.45 23.60
CA ALA A 40 1.76 9.41 23.96
C ALA A 40 1.22 10.75 24.51
N PHE A 41 0.01 11.16 24.11
CA PHE A 41 -0.63 12.38 24.60
C PHE A 41 -1.53 12.17 25.82
N THR A 42 -2.07 10.95 26.03
CA THR A 42 -3.01 10.66 27.13
C THR A 42 -2.37 9.93 28.32
N VAL A 43 -1.27 9.21 28.11
CA VAL A 43 -0.59 8.43 29.17
C VAL A 43 0.65 9.19 29.66
N PRO A 44 0.71 9.60 30.94
CA PRO A 44 1.82 10.39 31.48
C PRO A 44 3.20 9.76 31.27
N GLY A 45 3.31 8.43 31.28
CA GLY A 45 4.58 7.72 31.09
C GLY A 45 5.09 7.63 29.64
N LEU A 46 4.30 8.08 28.65
CA LEU A 46 4.66 7.96 27.22
C LEU A 46 4.93 9.32 26.54
N HIS A 47 5.09 10.40 27.30
CA HIS A 47 5.30 11.73 26.73
C HIS A 47 6.55 11.84 25.86
N ASP A 48 7.61 11.09 26.17
CA ASP A 48 8.85 11.05 25.39
C ASP A 48 8.66 10.47 23.99
N TRP A 49 7.58 9.71 23.76
CA TRP A 49 7.26 9.14 22.45
C TRP A 49 6.54 10.13 21.52
N ARG A 50 6.09 11.29 22.03
CA ARG A 50 5.34 12.28 21.23
C ARG A 50 6.07 12.68 19.94
N PRO A 51 7.36 13.06 19.95
CA PRO A 51 8.06 13.43 18.71
C PRO A 51 8.09 12.29 17.70
N VAL A 52 8.29 11.06 18.17
CA VAL A 52 8.33 9.85 17.34
C VAL A 52 6.95 9.57 16.72
N THR A 53 5.89 9.66 17.51
CA THR A 53 4.52 9.44 17.03
C THR A 53 4.06 10.49 16.02
N VAL A 54 4.44 11.74 16.23
CA VAL A 54 4.18 12.84 15.27
C VAL A 54 4.98 12.64 13.99
N ALA A 55 6.26 12.27 14.08
CA ALA A 55 7.08 11.96 12.91
C ALA A 55 6.50 10.79 12.11
N GLY A 56 6.06 9.73 12.78
CA GLY A 56 5.41 8.58 12.16
C GLY A 56 4.13 8.94 11.41
N LEU A 57 3.27 9.78 12.02
CA LEU A 57 2.09 10.33 11.35
C LEU A 57 2.46 11.17 10.13
N GLY A 58 3.47 12.04 10.25
CA GLY A 58 3.97 12.86 9.14
C GLY A 58 4.47 12.02 7.97
N VAL A 59 5.29 11.01 8.26
CA VAL A 59 5.78 10.04 7.26
C VAL A 59 4.61 9.29 6.61
N GLY A 60 3.61 8.87 7.40
CA GLY A 60 2.40 8.23 6.89
C GLY A 60 1.61 9.11 5.93
N VAL A 61 1.43 10.39 6.25
CA VAL A 61 0.76 11.37 5.38
C VAL A 61 1.54 11.56 4.08
N VAL A 62 2.86 11.74 4.17
CA VAL A 62 3.72 11.92 2.99
C VAL A 62 3.68 10.68 2.09
N GLY A 63 3.92 9.49 2.65
CA GLY A 63 3.90 8.24 1.89
C GLY A 63 2.55 7.95 1.23
N THR A 64 1.44 8.17 1.95
CA THR A 64 0.09 8.01 1.40
C THR A 64 -0.19 9.01 0.29
N SER A 65 0.24 10.26 0.44
CA SER A 65 0.07 11.31 -0.59
C SER A 65 0.80 10.95 -1.88
N ILE A 66 2.05 10.48 -1.77
CA ILE A 66 2.83 10.01 -2.92
C ILE A 66 2.12 8.83 -3.61
N PHE A 67 1.66 7.84 -2.84
CA PHE A 67 0.94 6.69 -3.38
C PHE A 67 -0.34 7.10 -4.13
N LEU A 68 -1.12 8.03 -3.58
CA LEU A 68 -2.32 8.55 -4.23
C LEU A 68 -1.99 9.31 -5.51
N TRP A 69 -0.91 10.10 -5.50
CA TRP A 69 -0.44 10.79 -6.69
C TRP A 69 -0.02 9.80 -7.78
N GLN A 70 0.78 8.79 -7.45
CA GLN A 70 1.16 7.70 -8.36
C GLN A 70 -0.06 6.98 -8.92
N ARG A 71 -1.01 6.58 -8.08
CA ARG A 71 -2.26 5.93 -8.52
C ARG A 71 -3.06 6.81 -9.46
N SER A 72 -3.13 8.11 -9.19
CA SER A 72 -3.81 9.07 -10.06
C SER A 72 -3.08 9.26 -11.39
N ALA A 73 -1.75 9.27 -11.38
CA ALA A 73 -0.92 9.41 -12.57
C ALA A 73 -1.04 8.18 -13.47
N VAL A 74 -1.04 6.96 -12.92
CA VAL A 74 -1.29 5.72 -13.69
C VAL A 74 -2.66 5.76 -14.37
N ARG A 75 -3.71 6.18 -13.65
CA ARG A 75 -5.06 6.33 -14.23
C ARG A 75 -5.11 7.42 -15.31
N ARG A 76 -4.34 8.50 -15.18
CA ARG A 76 -4.25 9.56 -16.21
C ARG A 76 -3.41 9.10 -17.42
N GLY A 77 -2.32 8.39 -17.19
CA GLY A 77 -1.48 7.80 -18.24
C GLY A 77 -2.24 6.79 -19.11
N SER A 78 -3.15 6.01 -18.50
CA SER A 78 -4.04 5.12 -19.27
C SER A 78 -4.97 5.87 -20.25
N ARG A 79 -5.25 7.16 -20.01
CA ARG A 79 -6.04 8.02 -20.90
C ARG A 79 -5.18 8.78 -21.92
N GLY A 80 -3.90 9.00 -21.63
CA GLY A 80 -2.96 9.70 -22.53
C GLY A 80 -2.42 8.83 -23.67
N ALA A 81 -2.43 7.50 -23.53
CA ALA A 81 -1.93 6.57 -24.56
C ALA A 81 -2.82 6.44 -25.81
N GLN A 82 -3.98 7.11 -25.85
CA GLN A 82 -4.94 7.05 -26.98
C GLN A 82 -4.91 8.28 -27.90
N GLN A 83 -4.01 9.25 -27.69
CA GLN A 83 -3.99 10.53 -28.45
C GLN A 83 -2.96 10.60 -29.59
N GLY A 84 -2.50 9.45 -30.12
CA GLY A 84 -1.41 9.42 -31.11
C GLY A 84 -1.65 8.52 -32.33
N LEU A 85 -2.91 8.18 -32.65
CA LEU A 85 -3.26 7.40 -33.83
C LEU A 85 -4.28 8.18 -34.66
N ASP A 86 -3.83 9.25 -35.32
CA ASP A 86 -4.45 9.79 -36.53
C ASP A 86 -3.35 9.91 -37.60
#